data_AF-A0A9X1NII1-F1
#
_entry.id   AF-A0A9X1NII1-F1
#
_cell.length_a   1.000
_cell.length_b   1.000
_cell.length_c   1.000
_cell.angle_alpha   90.00
_cell.angle_beta   90.00
_cell.angle_gamma   90.00
#
_symmetry.space_group_name_H-M   'P 1'
#
loop_
_entity.id
_entity.type
_entity.pdbx_description
1 polymer ?
#
loop_
_entity_poly.entity_id
_entity_poly.type
_entity_poly.pdbx_seq_one_letter_code
_entity_poly.pdbx_strand_id
1 'polypeptide(L)'
;MAIALRYAARSDVGLVRSNNQDSGYAGPDLLIIADGMGGHAGGDIASSMAIGEMAPLNDMQHDAGEAALDELLESLRHVQRELEQRVAQEPALSGMGTTVTALLRVGSTRLGLAHIGDSRAYVLSNGRLDQITRDHTFVQRLVDDGRITLAEAEQHPQRSVLMRVLSDVMDDVDPDLSMIEARIGDRYLLCSDGLSGVVSFETIEETLAFGKDPASTCDQLVQLALRSGAPDNVTCIVADVVDPVSSPVSIEPVVVGAASLHPQPRIGFGGSAAERAAELTSTAPIPVVRDYDNRDHPGEQLYDDQYTDRYEDGYQQQPYQDEYRDGYPNQYDDQFDDRYEDGSSRQEEPPPGRRRGGHDQGDEGKGGKSRRGLRLGLFGLVLVLVLAGGAFGAYRWSQGQYFVGAEAGAVAIFKGLPQSVGPLDLKSIATRAPDVPLDGLSDESRSKVESGITAENEAAARSKVDDLRTEVQCREAAEQAAQTPTVEPTGSAGPTVEPTEGAGNGGNAGNAAQTNSTDTPTQSVGPTTPSTSPGGETSPDCGGTN
;
A
#
# COMPACT_ATOMS: atom_id res chain seq x y z
N MET A 1 0.82 -38.08 9.03
CA MET A 1 2.20 -37.67 9.39
C MET A 1 2.15 -36.17 9.61
N ALA A 2 2.99 -35.62 10.49
CA ALA A 2 3.05 -34.18 10.66
C ALA A 2 3.52 -33.51 9.36
N ILE A 3 2.95 -32.36 9.02
CA ILE A 3 3.35 -31.55 7.87
C ILE A 3 4.22 -30.38 8.32
N ALA A 4 5.03 -29.87 7.40
CA ALA A 4 5.69 -28.58 7.55
C ALA A 4 5.69 -27.82 6.22
N LEU A 5 6.07 -26.54 6.27
CA LEU A 5 6.05 -25.66 5.10
C LEU A 5 7.47 -25.30 4.66
N ARG A 6 7.70 -25.35 3.35
CA ARG A 6 8.84 -24.72 2.69
C ARG A 6 8.29 -23.62 1.78
N TYR A 7 8.64 -22.37 2.08
CA TYR A 7 7.97 -21.22 1.46
C TYR A 7 8.96 -20.16 0.97
N ALA A 8 8.44 -19.28 0.12
CA ALA A 8 9.07 -18.03 -0.27
C ALA A 8 7.99 -16.97 -0.54
N ALA A 9 8.34 -15.70 -0.31
CA ALA A 9 7.49 -14.55 -0.60
C ALA A 9 8.23 -13.57 -1.52
N ARG A 10 7.48 -12.91 -2.40
CA ARG A 10 7.95 -11.79 -3.25
C ARG A 10 6.88 -10.72 -3.32
N SER A 11 7.33 -9.48 -3.43
CA SER A 11 6.49 -8.31 -3.63
C SER A 11 7.22 -7.33 -4.54
N ASP A 12 6.49 -6.70 -5.45
CA ASP A 12 6.98 -5.72 -6.40
C ASP A 12 5.98 -4.56 -6.51
N VAL A 13 6.47 -3.34 -6.69
CA VAL A 13 5.62 -2.13 -6.84
C VAL A 13 4.79 -2.20 -8.13
N GLY A 14 5.22 -2.96 -9.12
CA GLY A 14 4.66 -2.93 -10.47
C GLY A 14 5.21 -1.77 -11.29
N LEU A 15 4.60 -1.52 -12.44
CA LEU A 15 5.12 -0.56 -13.43
C LEU A 15 4.38 0.79 -13.43
N VAL A 16 3.26 0.89 -12.72
CA VAL A 16 2.37 2.06 -12.78
C VAL A 16 2.24 2.77 -11.42
N ARG A 17 2.26 2.02 -10.32
CA ARG A 17 2.12 2.58 -8.97
C ARG A 17 3.44 3.24 -8.52
N SER A 18 3.34 4.27 -7.69
CA SER A 18 4.50 4.99 -7.13
C SER A 18 5.03 4.38 -5.83
N ASN A 19 4.18 3.65 -5.10
CA ASN A 19 4.48 2.99 -3.84
C ASN A 19 3.89 1.58 -3.83
N ASN A 20 4.42 0.75 -2.93
CA ASN A 20 3.88 -0.57 -2.68
C ASN A 20 2.96 -0.52 -1.47
N GLN A 21 1.68 -0.83 -1.66
CA GLN A 21 0.67 -0.91 -0.61
C GLN A 21 0.30 -2.35 -0.26
N ASP A 22 0.86 -3.34 -0.98
CA ASP A 22 0.78 -4.73 -0.57
C ASP A 22 1.74 -5.01 0.59
N SER A 23 1.37 -5.97 1.43
CA SER A 23 2.23 -6.55 2.45
C SER A 23 2.08 -8.07 2.48
N GLY A 24 3.17 -8.78 2.81
CA GLY A 24 3.15 -10.24 2.92
C GLY A 24 4.04 -10.76 4.04
N TYR A 25 3.61 -11.86 4.65
CA TYR A 25 4.33 -12.59 5.70
C TYR A 25 4.30 -14.09 5.40
N ALA A 26 5.45 -14.74 5.40
CA ALA A 26 5.55 -16.19 5.29
C ALA A 26 6.45 -16.72 6.40
N GLY A 27 5.87 -17.43 7.36
CA GLY A 27 6.55 -18.08 8.48
C GLY A 27 6.27 -19.58 8.52
N PRO A 28 6.92 -20.31 9.45
CA PRO A 28 6.73 -21.76 9.61
C PRO A 28 5.28 -22.18 9.75
N ASP A 29 4.48 -21.44 10.50
CA ASP A 29 3.09 -21.76 10.82
C ASP A 29 2.09 -20.83 10.13
N LEU A 30 2.50 -19.66 9.66
CA LEU A 30 1.57 -18.63 9.18
C LEU A 30 2.00 -18.04 7.84
N LEU A 31 1.09 -18.01 6.88
CA LEU A 31 1.24 -17.32 5.60
C LEU A 31 0.13 -16.26 5.51
N ILE A 32 0.46 -15.01 5.20
CA ILE A 32 -0.51 -13.92 5.08
C ILE A 32 -0.13 -13.04 3.89
N ILE A 33 -1.13 -12.64 3.12
CA ILE A 33 -1.04 -11.52 2.20
C ILE A 33 -2.13 -10.51 2.52
N ALA A 34 -1.79 -9.23 2.38
CA ALA A 34 -2.69 -8.11 2.62
C ALA A 34 -2.47 -7.06 1.53
N ASP A 35 -3.51 -6.74 0.77
CA ASP A 35 -3.49 -5.73 -0.30
C ASP A 35 -4.14 -4.46 0.25
N GLY A 36 -3.30 -3.44 0.45
CA GLY A 36 -3.65 -2.20 1.10
C GLY A 36 -4.31 -1.22 0.14
N MET A 37 -5.49 -0.73 0.51
CA MET A 37 -6.22 0.28 -0.22
C MET A 37 -6.42 1.54 0.63
N GLY A 38 -6.44 2.70 0.00
CA GLY A 38 -6.65 3.98 0.67
C GLY A 38 -6.22 5.12 -0.23
N GLY A 39 -6.61 6.35 0.11
CA GLY A 39 -6.16 7.56 -0.58
C GLY A 39 -4.66 7.81 -0.36
N HIS A 40 -4.27 9.02 0.08
CA HIS A 40 -2.88 9.28 0.48
C HIS A 40 -2.39 8.19 1.45
N ALA A 41 -1.26 7.54 1.15
CA ALA A 41 -0.44 6.62 1.99
C ALA A 41 -1.16 5.74 3.05
N GLY A 42 -2.45 5.46 2.90
CA GLY A 42 -3.25 4.75 3.89
C GLY A 42 -3.21 3.25 3.68
N GLY A 43 -3.10 2.80 2.42
CA GLY A 43 -3.08 1.39 2.08
C GLY A 43 -1.84 0.67 2.61
N ASP A 44 -0.65 1.26 2.45
CA ASP A 44 0.62 0.74 2.96
C ASP A 44 0.62 0.65 4.49
N ILE A 45 0.03 1.62 5.19
CA ILE A 45 -0.14 1.57 6.65
C ILE A 45 -1.12 0.45 7.03
N ALA A 46 -2.25 0.34 6.34
CA ALA A 46 -3.30 -0.63 6.65
C ALA A 46 -2.81 -2.08 6.44
N SER A 47 -2.20 -2.39 5.30
CA SER A 47 -1.68 -3.73 5.02
C SER A 47 -0.51 -4.09 5.94
N SER A 48 0.38 -3.13 6.26
CA SER A 48 1.48 -3.35 7.21
C SER A 48 0.97 -3.66 8.62
N MET A 49 -0.08 -2.97 9.07
CA MET A 49 -0.73 -3.21 10.35
C MET A 49 -1.37 -4.60 10.39
N ALA A 50 -2.08 -5.00 9.32
CA ALA A 50 -2.65 -6.35 9.24
C ALA A 50 -1.58 -7.44 9.38
N ILE A 51 -0.44 -7.31 8.68
CA ILE A 51 0.68 -8.23 8.85
C ILE A 51 1.25 -8.19 10.28
N GLY A 52 1.48 -6.99 10.82
CA GLY A 52 2.08 -6.80 12.14
C GLY A 52 1.28 -7.44 13.28
N GLU A 53 -0.04 -7.26 13.27
CA GLU A 53 -0.94 -7.76 14.32
C GLU A 53 -1.23 -9.26 14.20
N MET A 54 -1.16 -9.83 12.99
CA MET A 54 -1.39 -11.26 12.78
C MET A 54 -0.11 -12.10 12.91
N ALA A 55 1.07 -11.51 12.64
CA ALA A 55 2.37 -12.21 12.71
C ALA A 55 2.63 -12.98 14.03
N PRO A 56 2.20 -12.53 15.23
CA PRO A 56 2.37 -13.27 16.48
C PRO A 56 1.73 -14.66 16.47
N LEU A 57 0.71 -14.92 15.63
CA LEU A 57 0.13 -16.25 15.49
C LEU A 57 1.17 -17.28 15.02
N ASN A 58 2.21 -16.88 14.29
CA ASN A 58 3.24 -17.82 13.83
C ASN A 58 3.97 -18.53 14.98
N ASP A 59 4.12 -17.86 16.13
CA ASP A 59 4.92 -18.35 17.25
C ASP A 59 4.05 -19.04 18.32
N MET A 60 2.74 -19.19 18.06
CA MET A 60 1.77 -19.77 18.97
C MET A 60 1.50 -21.25 18.65
N GLN A 61 1.04 -22.00 19.65
CA GLN A 61 0.58 -23.36 19.45
C GLN A 61 -0.93 -23.36 19.25
N HIS A 62 -1.40 -23.91 18.12
CA HIS A 62 -2.81 -23.90 17.75
C HIS A 62 -3.43 -25.29 17.82
N ASP A 63 -4.64 -25.35 18.37
CA ASP A 63 -5.45 -26.55 18.41
C ASP A 63 -5.93 -26.96 17.00
N ALA A 64 -6.07 -28.26 16.76
CA ALA A 64 -6.39 -28.81 15.44
C ALA A 64 -7.87 -28.65 15.00
N GLY A 65 -8.62 -27.74 15.64
CA GLY A 65 -10.08 -27.63 15.54
C GLY A 65 -10.57 -26.19 15.35
N GLU A 66 -11.87 -25.99 15.52
CA GLU A 66 -12.56 -24.70 15.31
C GLU A 66 -11.99 -23.55 16.14
N ALA A 67 -11.40 -23.84 17.32
CA ALA A 67 -10.75 -22.83 18.16
C ALA A 67 -9.66 -22.03 17.41
N ALA A 68 -8.93 -22.66 16.49
CA ALA A 68 -7.94 -21.94 15.70
C ALA A 68 -8.56 -21.01 14.63
N LEU A 69 -9.80 -21.30 14.18
CA LEU A 69 -10.55 -20.36 13.33
C LEU A 69 -11.06 -19.19 14.16
N ASP A 70 -11.46 -19.41 15.41
CA ASP A 70 -11.81 -18.34 16.33
C ASP A 70 -10.60 -17.43 16.64
N GLU A 71 -9.40 -18.00 16.78
CA GLU A 71 -8.16 -17.23 16.94
C GLU A 71 -7.84 -16.36 15.70
N LEU A 72 -8.03 -16.90 14.49
CA LEU A 72 -7.91 -16.11 13.25
C LEU A 72 -8.94 -14.99 13.19
N LEU A 73 -10.20 -15.27 13.57
CA LEU A 73 -11.27 -14.27 13.59
C LEU A 73 -10.99 -13.15 14.60
N GLU A 74 -10.55 -13.50 15.81
CA GLU A 74 -10.20 -12.52 16.84
C GLU A 74 -8.98 -11.70 16.43
N SER A 75 -8.01 -12.28 15.74
CA SER A 75 -6.87 -11.54 15.17
C SER A 75 -7.32 -10.53 14.10
N LEU A 76 -8.22 -10.92 13.19
CA LEU A 76 -8.80 -9.99 12.19
C LEU A 76 -9.63 -8.88 12.84
N ARG A 77 -10.42 -9.20 13.89
CA ARG A 77 -11.14 -8.21 14.69
C ARG A 77 -10.18 -7.26 15.41
N HIS A 78 -9.02 -7.76 15.84
CA HIS A 78 -8.00 -6.91 16.43
C HIS A 78 -7.41 -5.94 15.41
N VAL A 79 -7.06 -6.42 14.22
CA VAL A 79 -6.62 -5.58 13.09
C VAL A 79 -7.63 -4.48 12.81
N GLN A 80 -8.92 -4.82 12.71
CA GLN A 80 -9.99 -3.86 12.49
C GLN A 80 -10.00 -2.74 13.57
N ARG A 81 -9.93 -3.11 14.85
CA ARG A 81 -9.87 -2.13 15.95
C ARG A 81 -8.64 -1.23 15.88
N GLU A 82 -7.48 -1.77 15.51
CA GLU A 82 -6.25 -0.99 15.35
C GLU A 82 -6.35 -0.02 14.16
N LEU A 83 -6.97 -0.43 13.05
CA LEU A 83 -7.24 0.46 11.91
C LEU A 83 -8.14 1.63 12.34
N GLU A 84 -9.24 1.35 13.03
CA GLU A 84 -10.16 2.36 13.57
C GLU A 84 -9.43 3.32 14.53
N GLN A 85 -8.64 2.78 15.45
CA GLN A 85 -7.86 3.56 16.40
C GLN A 85 -6.82 4.44 15.70
N ARG A 86 -6.18 3.94 14.64
CA ARG A 86 -5.22 4.69 13.85
C ARG A 86 -5.87 5.85 13.10
N VAL A 87 -7.04 5.65 12.50
CA VAL A 87 -7.83 6.74 11.88
C VAL A 87 -8.31 7.74 12.92
N ALA A 88 -8.72 7.29 14.11
CA ALA A 88 -9.12 8.19 15.20
C ALA A 88 -7.97 9.13 15.64
N GLN A 89 -6.73 8.63 15.61
CA GLN A 89 -5.54 9.43 15.92
C GLN A 89 -5.09 10.32 14.75
N GLU A 90 -5.22 9.83 13.52
CA GLU A 90 -4.86 10.56 12.31
C GLU A 90 -6.01 10.52 11.29
N PRO A 91 -6.97 11.47 11.40
CA PRO A 91 -8.17 11.47 10.55
C PRO A 91 -7.90 11.59 9.04
N ALA A 92 -6.68 11.99 8.65
CA ALA A 92 -6.24 12.02 7.26
C ALA A 92 -6.16 10.62 6.62
N LEU A 93 -6.08 9.56 7.44
CA LEU A 93 -6.05 8.15 7.00
C LEU A 93 -7.45 7.55 6.82
N SER A 94 -8.52 8.33 7.02
CA SER A 94 -9.88 7.81 6.87
C SER A 94 -10.14 7.26 5.47
N GLY A 95 -10.80 6.11 5.41
CA GLY A 95 -11.01 5.34 4.19
C GLY A 95 -9.83 4.43 3.84
N MET A 96 -8.82 4.30 4.70
CA MET A 96 -7.84 3.23 4.56
C MET A 96 -8.47 1.87 4.84
N GLY A 97 -7.95 0.85 4.20
CA GLY A 97 -8.36 -0.52 4.39
C GLY A 97 -7.38 -1.49 3.77
N THR A 98 -7.61 -2.76 3.99
CA THR A 98 -6.78 -3.82 3.41
C THR A 98 -7.59 -5.08 3.22
N THR A 99 -7.26 -5.84 2.17
CA THR A 99 -7.62 -7.25 2.12
C THR A 99 -6.77 -8.02 3.13
N VAL A 100 -7.21 -9.22 3.50
CA VAL A 100 -6.37 -10.20 4.19
C VAL A 100 -6.72 -11.60 3.66
N THR A 101 -5.71 -12.36 3.28
CA THR A 101 -5.82 -13.81 3.05
C THR A 101 -4.71 -14.52 3.81
N ALA A 102 -5.09 -15.41 4.73
CA ALA A 102 -4.17 -16.07 5.65
C ALA A 102 -4.36 -17.59 5.67
N LEU A 103 -3.25 -18.33 5.71
CA LEU A 103 -3.20 -19.76 6.02
C LEU A 103 -2.40 -19.97 7.30
N LEU A 104 -3.03 -20.56 8.31
CA LEU A 104 -2.41 -20.90 9.59
C LEU A 104 -2.31 -22.42 9.73
N ARG A 105 -1.13 -22.96 10.00
CA ARG A 105 -0.94 -24.38 10.29
C ARG A 105 -1.48 -24.69 11.67
N VAL A 106 -2.37 -25.67 11.73
CA VAL A 106 -3.06 -26.07 12.96
C VAL A 106 -2.96 -27.58 13.14
N GLY A 107 -2.63 -28.00 14.36
CA GLY A 107 -2.33 -29.41 14.64
C GLY A 107 -1.22 -29.97 13.75
N SER A 108 -1.41 -31.19 13.23
CA SER A 108 -0.37 -31.92 12.48
C SER A 108 -0.56 -31.98 10.97
N THR A 109 -1.75 -31.70 10.44
CA THR A 109 -2.11 -31.98 9.03
C THR A 109 -3.11 -30.99 8.43
N ARG A 110 -3.39 -29.89 9.12
CA ARG A 110 -4.46 -28.96 8.72
C ARG A 110 -3.96 -27.53 8.62
N LEU A 111 -4.65 -26.77 7.80
CA LEU A 111 -4.50 -25.32 7.69
C LEU A 111 -5.86 -24.66 7.97
N GLY A 112 -5.90 -23.68 8.86
CA GLY A 112 -7.00 -22.72 8.96
C GLY A 112 -6.83 -21.65 7.89
N LEU A 113 -7.87 -21.41 7.09
CA LEU A 113 -7.95 -20.33 6.11
C LEU A 113 -8.84 -19.23 6.67
N ALA A 114 -8.35 -17.99 6.60
CA ALA A 114 -9.15 -16.79 6.80
C ALA A 114 -8.99 -15.85 5.60
N HIS A 115 -10.11 -15.34 5.08
CA HIS A 115 -10.10 -14.55 3.85
C HIS A 115 -11.14 -13.42 3.88
N ILE A 116 -10.69 -12.20 3.55
CA ILE A 116 -11.52 -11.05 3.29
C ILE A 116 -10.89 -10.18 2.19
N GLY A 117 -11.63 -9.92 1.12
CA GLY A 117 -11.17 -9.09 0.00
C GLY A 117 -11.10 -9.90 -1.29
N ASP A 118 -10.23 -9.51 -2.21
CA ASP A 118 -10.07 -10.17 -3.53
C ASP A 118 -8.64 -10.66 -3.81
N SER A 119 -7.75 -10.56 -2.83
CA SER A 119 -6.54 -11.39 -2.81
C SER A 119 -6.92 -12.87 -2.77
N ARG A 120 -6.13 -13.73 -3.38
CA ARG A 120 -6.53 -15.12 -3.62
C ARG A 120 -5.55 -16.12 -3.01
N ALA A 121 -6.10 -17.22 -2.52
CA ALA A 121 -5.35 -18.43 -2.24
C ALA A 121 -5.76 -19.57 -3.19
N TYR A 122 -4.76 -20.33 -3.62
CA TYR A 122 -4.88 -21.50 -4.47
C TYR A 122 -4.15 -22.70 -3.86
N VAL A 123 -4.58 -23.90 -4.20
CA VAL A 123 -3.85 -25.15 -3.93
C VAL A 123 -3.64 -25.91 -5.24
N LEU A 124 -2.40 -26.26 -5.53
CA LEU A 124 -2.03 -27.22 -6.55
C LEU A 124 -1.88 -28.59 -5.87
N SER A 125 -2.82 -29.49 -6.15
CA SER A 125 -2.79 -30.86 -5.62
C SER A 125 -2.97 -31.86 -6.76
N ASN A 126 -2.10 -32.87 -6.81
CA ASN A 126 -2.10 -33.90 -7.86
C ASN A 126 -2.09 -33.33 -9.30
N GLY A 127 -1.42 -32.18 -9.50
CA GLY A 127 -1.30 -31.53 -10.81
C GLY A 127 -2.53 -30.75 -11.26
N ARG A 128 -3.52 -30.52 -10.38
CA ARG A 128 -4.66 -29.62 -10.64
C ARG A 128 -4.63 -28.44 -9.68
N LEU A 129 -4.73 -27.23 -10.21
CA LEU A 129 -4.90 -26.01 -9.44
C LEU A 129 -6.39 -25.82 -9.10
N ASP A 130 -6.68 -25.51 -7.84
CA ASP A 130 -8.01 -25.14 -7.38
C ASP A 130 -7.89 -23.82 -6.58
N GLN A 131 -8.73 -22.82 -6.89
CA GLN A 131 -8.87 -21.62 -6.05
C GLN A 131 -9.68 -21.98 -4.79
N ILE A 132 -9.14 -21.70 -3.61
CA ILE A 132 -9.74 -22.07 -2.32
C ILE A 132 -10.39 -20.87 -1.59
N THR A 133 -10.31 -19.69 -2.21
CA THR A 133 -10.91 -18.43 -1.74
C THR A 133 -11.96 -17.96 -2.72
N ARG A 134 -12.88 -17.12 -2.27
CA ARG A 134 -13.92 -16.53 -3.11
C ARG A 134 -13.87 -15.02 -2.98
N ASP A 135 -13.56 -14.35 -4.06
CA ASP A 135 -13.38 -12.90 -4.06
C ASP A 135 -14.59 -12.15 -3.51
N HIS A 136 -14.38 -11.23 -2.58
CA HIS A 136 -15.39 -10.33 -2.09
C HIS A 136 -15.56 -9.11 -2.99
N THR A 137 -15.77 -9.34 -4.29
CA THR A 137 -15.99 -8.29 -5.30
C THR A 137 -17.45 -8.22 -5.76
N PHE A 138 -17.83 -7.08 -6.32
CA PHE A 138 -19.15 -6.88 -6.90
C PHE A 138 -19.43 -7.87 -8.04
N VAL A 139 -18.42 -8.16 -8.86
CA VAL A 139 -18.57 -9.09 -9.99
C VAL A 139 -18.68 -10.53 -9.53
N GLN A 140 -17.97 -10.92 -8.47
CA GLN A 140 -18.14 -12.25 -7.89
C GLN A 140 -19.56 -12.42 -7.39
N ARG A 141 -20.15 -11.39 -6.74
CA ARG A 141 -21.56 -11.43 -6.34
C ARG A 141 -22.51 -11.61 -7.53
N LEU A 142 -22.25 -10.95 -8.66
CA LEU A 142 -23.05 -11.12 -9.86
C LEU A 142 -22.95 -12.53 -10.45
N VAL A 143 -21.76 -13.15 -10.41
CA VAL A 143 -21.55 -14.54 -10.81
C VAL A 143 -22.33 -15.47 -9.90
N ASP A 144 -22.25 -15.25 -8.59
CA ASP A 144 -22.92 -16.07 -7.57
C ASP A 144 -24.44 -16.04 -7.71
N ASP A 145 -24.98 -14.87 -8.05
CA ASP A 145 -26.41 -14.67 -8.31
C ASP A 145 -26.83 -15.17 -9.73
N GLY A 146 -25.91 -15.72 -10.51
CA GLY A 146 -26.14 -16.22 -11.87
C GLY A 146 -26.47 -15.12 -12.89
N ARG A 147 -26.09 -13.88 -12.60
CA ARG A 147 -26.39 -12.70 -13.43
C ARG A 147 -25.39 -12.47 -14.54
N ILE A 148 -24.14 -12.89 -14.33
CA ILE A 148 -23.06 -12.90 -15.33
C ILE A 148 -22.30 -14.22 -15.21
N THR A 149 -21.56 -14.57 -16.27
CA THR A 149 -20.62 -15.70 -16.28
C THR A 149 -19.26 -15.28 -15.72
N LEU A 150 -18.42 -16.27 -15.38
CA LEU A 150 -17.03 -16.02 -14.96
C LEU A 150 -16.23 -15.24 -16.03
N ALA A 151 -16.38 -15.61 -17.30
CA ALA A 151 -15.70 -14.92 -18.40
C ALA A 151 -16.17 -13.46 -18.58
N GLU A 152 -17.45 -13.17 -18.30
CA GLU A 152 -17.95 -11.80 -18.32
C GLU A 152 -17.45 -10.98 -17.12
N ALA A 153 -17.25 -11.61 -15.96
CA ALA A 153 -16.72 -10.96 -14.76
C ALA A 153 -15.29 -10.42 -14.97
N GLU A 154 -14.43 -11.19 -15.65
CA GLU A 154 -13.04 -10.80 -15.96
C GLU A 154 -12.94 -9.52 -16.79
N GLN A 155 -13.91 -9.28 -17.69
CA GLN A 155 -13.92 -8.12 -18.57
C GLN A 155 -14.79 -6.97 -18.03
N HIS A 156 -15.41 -7.16 -16.87
CA HIS A 156 -16.37 -6.20 -16.34
C HIS A 156 -15.67 -4.90 -15.89
N PRO A 157 -16.24 -3.71 -16.18
CA PRO A 157 -15.63 -2.43 -15.78
C PRO A 157 -15.47 -2.26 -14.26
N GLN A 158 -16.32 -2.93 -13.48
CA GLN A 158 -16.33 -2.89 -12.01
C GLN A 158 -15.75 -4.16 -11.38
N ARG A 159 -14.84 -4.86 -12.07
CA ARG A 159 -14.27 -6.12 -11.58
C ARG A 159 -13.49 -5.99 -10.27
N SER A 160 -12.83 -4.85 -10.07
CA SER A 160 -12.05 -4.53 -8.85
C SER A 160 -12.87 -3.79 -7.78
N VAL A 161 -14.21 -3.71 -7.91
CA VAL A 161 -15.03 -3.07 -6.86
C VAL A 161 -15.21 -4.03 -5.71
N LEU A 162 -14.47 -3.78 -4.63
CA LEU A 162 -14.53 -4.53 -3.38
C LEU A 162 -15.84 -4.30 -2.63
N MET A 163 -16.35 -5.38 -2.03
CA MET A 163 -17.59 -5.41 -1.24
C MET A 163 -17.33 -5.66 0.25
N ARG A 164 -16.19 -6.28 0.59
CA ARG A 164 -15.74 -6.53 1.97
C ARG A 164 -14.23 -6.38 2.05
N VAL A 165 -13.77 -5.62 3.03
CA VAL A 165 -12.36 -5.42 3.41
C VAL A 165 -12.30 -5.09 4.89
N LEU A 166 -11.12 -5.16 5.50
CA LEU A 166 -10.89 -4.53 6.80
C LEU A 166 -10.68 -3.04 6.57
N SER A 167 -11.46 -2.18 7.23
CA SER A 167 -11.41 -0.73 7.01
C SER A 167 -12.16 0.03 8.11
N ASP A 168 -11.77 1.27 8.38
CA ASP A 168 -12.37 2.14 9.41
C ASP A 168 -13.87 2.44 9.20
N VAL A 169 -14.41 2.17 8.00
CA VAL A 169 -15.79 2.49 7.64
C VAL A 169 -16.77 1.31 7.77
N MET A 170 -16.28 0.10 8.05
CA MET A 170 -17.12 -1.10 8.17
C MET A 170 -17.23 -1.54 9.63
N ASP A 171 -18.46 -1.64 10.15
CA ASP A 171 -18.73 -1.92 11.56
C ASP A 171 -18.56 -3.41 11.97
N ASP A 172 -18.53 -4.34 11.00
CA ASP A 172 -18.47 -5.78 11.30
C ASP A 172 -17.46 -6.51 10.42
N VAL A 173 -16.70 -7.41 11.05
CA VAL A 173 -15.67 -8.24 10.41
C VAL A 173 -16.30 -9.60 10.11
N ASP A 174 -16.68 -9.77 8.84
CA ASP A 174 -17.30 -10.99 8.28
C ASP A 174 -16.37 -11.68 7.26
N PRO A 175 -15.27 -12.31 7.71
CA PRO A 175 -14.35 -13.03 6.85
C PRO A 175 -14.88 -14.44 6.55
N ASP A 176 -14.47 -14.98 5.41
CA ASP A 176 -14.64 -16.40 5.11
C ASP A 176 -13.60 -17.20 5.91
N LEU A 177 -14.08 -18.13 6.76
CA LEU A 177 -13.24 -19.02 7.56
C LEU A 177 -13.45 -20.47 7.14
N SER A 178 -12.38 -21.23 6.98
CA SER A 178 -12.50 -22.67 6.70
C SER A 178 -11.30 -23.48 7.17
N MET A 179 -11.53 -24.74 7.48
CA MET A 179 -10.49 -25.71 7.84
C MET A 179 -10.16 -26.59 6.62
N ILE A 180 -8.88 -26.67 6.26
CA ILE A 180 -8.39 -27.37 5.08
C ILE A 180 -7.46 -28.51 5.51
N GLU A 181 -7.60 -29.69 4.91
CA GLU A 181 -6.65 -30.78 5.06
C GLU A 181 -5.48 -30.57 4.09
N ALA A 182 -4.25 -30.49 4.61
CA ALA A 182 -3.04 -30.31 3.82
C ALA A 182 -2.28 -31.63 3.70
N ARG A 183 -1.91 -31.99 2.47
CA ARG A 183 -1.22 -33.24 2.16
C ARG A 183 0.20 -32.95 1.71
N ILE A 184 1.12 -33.82 2.10
CA ILE A 184 2.50 -33.74 1.63
C ILE A 184 2.50 -33.79 0.11
N GLY A 185 3.19 -32.83 -0.51
CA GLY A 185 3.24 -32.62 -1.96
C GLY A 185 2.24 -31.59 -2.48
N ASP A 186 1.28 -31.12 -1.67
CA ASP A 186 0.45 -29.97 -2.02
C ASP A 186 1.31 -28.70 -2.07
N ARG A 187 0.97 -27.80 -3.00
CA ARG A 187 1.61 -26.48 -3.14
C ARG A 187 0.56 -25.39 -3.06
N TYR A 188 0.71 -24.47 -2.12
CA TYR A 188 -0.17 -23.31 -1.97
C TYR A 188 0.43 -22.08 -2.63
N LEU A 189 -0.45 -21.24 -3.19
CA LEU A 189 -0.14 -19.89 -3.67
C LEU A 189 -1.10 -18.92 -2.99
N LEU A 190 -0.57 -17.89 -2.34
CA LEU A 190 -1.32 -16.69 -1.97
C LEU A 190 -0.85 -15.55 -2.88
N CYS A 191 -1.76 -14.72 -3.40
CA CYS A 191 -1.40 -13.57 -4.22
C CYS A 191 -2.40 -12.41 -4.13
N SER A 192 -1.91 -11.18 -4.33
CA SER A 192 -2.75 -9.99 -4.53
C SER A 192 -3.39 -10.02 -5.91
N ASP A 193 -4.35 -9.11 -6.15
CA ASP A 193 -5.03 -9.02 -7.43
C ASP A 193 -4.07 -8.57 -8.55
N GLY A 194 -2.98 -7.88 -8.22
CA GLY A 194 -1.96 -7.49 -9.20
C GLY A 194 -1.24 -8.66 -9.87
N LEU A 195 -1.28 -9.88 -9.30
CA LEU A 195 -0.91 -11.10 -10.03
C LEU A 195 -2.09 -11.62 -10.85
N SER A 196 -3.19 -11.96 -10.18
CA SER A 196 -4.30 -12.71 -10.78
C SER A 196 -5.17 -11.90 -11.74
N GLY A 197 -5.05 -10.58 -11.73
CA GLY A 197 -5.70 -9.65 -12.64
C GLY A 197 -5.01 -9.51 -14.00
N VAL A 198 -3.75 -9.96 -14.13
CA VAL A 198 -2.96 -9.86 -15.39
C VAL A 198 -2.30 -11.17 -15.81
N VAL A 199 -2.23 -12.17 -14.94
CA VAL A 199 -1.75 -13.51 -15.26
C VAL A 199 -2.92 -14.50 -15.17
N SER A 200 -3.18 -15.23 -16.26
CA SER A 200 -4.33 -16.14 -16.33
C SER A 200 -4.18 -17.33 -15.38
N PHE A 201 -5.31 -17.92 -15.02
CA PHE A 201 -5.37 -19.12 -14.17
C PHE A 201 -4.51 -20.26 -14.72
N GLU A 202 -4.58 -20.52 -16.03
CA GLU A 202 -3.81 -21.57 -16.70
C GLU A 202 -2.30 -21.30 -16.63
N THR A 203 -1.90 -20.04 -16.80
CA THR A 203 -0.49 -19.64 -16.72
C THR A 203 0.05 -19.80 -15.29
N ILE A 204 -0.78 -19.48 -14.29
CA ILE A 204 -0.47 -19.73 -12.87
C ILE A 204 -0.33 -21.23 -12.61
N GLU A 205 -1.26 -22.06 -13.08
CA GLU A 205 -1.22 -23.51 -12.93
C GLU A 205 0.05 -24.11 -13.55
N GLU A 206 0.36 -23.76 -14.79
CA GLU A 206 1.57 -24.22 -15.49
C GLU A 206 2.85 -23.82 -14.72
N THR A 207 2.90 -22.58 -14.21
CA THR A 207 4.06 -22.06 -13.47
C THR A 207 4.27 -22.81 -12.16
N LEU A 208 3.18 -23.05 -11.41
CA LEU A 208 3.23 -23.81 -10.15
C LEU A 208 3.60 -25.28 -10.40
N ALA A 209 3.06 -25.89 -11.46
CA ALA A 209 3.26 -27.30 -11.82
C ALA A 209 4.65 -27.61 -12.38
N PHE A 210 5.39 -26.60 -12.86
CA PHE A 210 6.76 -26.79 -13.37
C PHE A 210 7.74 -27.36 -12.31
N GLY A 211 7.40 -27.29 -11.02
CA GLY A 211 8.14 -28.00 -9.97
C GLY A 211 9.48 -27.38 -9.58
N LYS A 212 9.70 -26.09 -9.88
CA LYS A 212 10.81 -25.31 -9.31
C LYS A 212 10.60 -25.08 -7.82
N ASP A 213 11.66 -24.70 -7.11
CA ASP A 213 11.57 -24.31 -5.71
C ASP A 213 10.67 -23.07 -5.51
N PRO A 214 10.12 -22.86 -4.30
CA PRO A 214 9.19 -21.76 -4.04
C PRO A 214 9.74 -20.38 -4.43
N ALA A 215 11.01 -20.08 -4.15
CA ALA A 215 11.59 -18.77 -4.42
C ALA A 215 11.67 -18.50 -5.93
N SER A 216 12.22 -19.45 -6.70
CA SER A 216 12.25 -19.36 -8.16
C SER A 216 10.84 -19.26 -8.77
N THR A 217 9.85 -19.89 -8.14
CA THR A 217 8.45 -19.87 -8.60
C THR A 217 7.83 -18.49 -8.36
N CYS A 218 8.00 -17.90 -7.18
CA CYS A 218 7.58 -16.52 -6.91
C CYS A 218 8.24 -15.53 -7.89
N ASP A 219 9.54 -15.65 -8.13
CA ASP A 219 10.26 -14.77 -9.06
C ASP A 219 9.68 -14.85 -10.49
N GLN A 220 9.28 -16.04 -10.93
CA GLN A 220 8.62 -16.21 -12.24
C GLN A 220 7.22 -15.62 -12.28
N LEU A 221 6.41 -15.81 -11.23
CA LEU A 221 5.06 -15.25 -11.16
C LEU A 221 5.09 -13.72 -11.22
N VAL A 222 5.98 -13.09 -10.43
CA VAL A 222 6.19 -11.64 -10.47
C VAL A 222 6.65 -11.19 -11.86
N GLN A 223 7.63 -11.87 -12.45
CA GLN A 223 8.08 -11.55 -13.81
C GLN A 223 6.98 -11.71 -14.87
N LEU A 224 6.10 -12.69 -14.74
CA LEU A 224 4.96 -12.85 -15.64
C LEU A 224 4.00 -11.65 -15.51
N ALA A 225 3.68 -11.22 -14.28
CA ALA A 225 2.84 -10.06 -14.05
C ALA A 225 3.46 -8.78 -14.63
N LEU A 226 4.76 -8.54 -14.39
CA LEU A 226 5.51 -7.42 -14.96
C LEU A 226 5.50 -7.43 -16.49
N ARG A 227 5.68 -8.60 -17.12
CA ARG A 227 5.60 -8.76 -18.59
C ARG A 227 4.19 -8.51 -19.13
N SER A 228 3.17 -8.73 -18.32
CA SER A 228 1.77 -8.39 -18.64
C SER A 228 1.43 -6.91 -18.34
N GLY A 229 2.41 -6.11 -17.93
CA GLY A 229 2.30 -4.67 -17.72
C GLY A 229 2.13 -4.22 -16.27
N ALA A 230 1.87 -5.14 -15.32
CA ALA A 230 1.74 -4.90 -13.88
C ALA A 230 1.20 -3.50 -13.51
N PRO A 231 -0.10 -3.23 -13.78
CA PRO A 231 -0.71 -1.93 -13.48
C PRO A 231 -0.91 -1.69 -11.97
N ASP A 232 -0.69 -2.72 -11.16
CA ASP A 232 -0.80 -2.70 -9.70
C ASP A 232 0.45 -3.29 -9.02
N ASN A 233 0.52 -3.14 -7.70
CA ASN A 233 1.45 -3.87 -6.84
C ASN A 233 1.23 -5.37 -7.00
N VAL A 234 2.31 -6.14 -6.99
CA VAL A 234 2.25 -7.60 -7.20
C VAL A 234 2.93 -8.30 -6.06
N THR A 235 2.17 -9.03 -5.26
CA THR A 235 2.68 -9.81 -4.14
C THR A 235 2.23 -11.25 -4.22
N CYS A 236 3.14 -12.19 -3.95
CA CYS A 236 2.82 -13.60 -3.91
C CYS A 236 3.66 -14.38 -2.91
N ILE A 237 3.06 -15.43 -2.34
CA ILE A 237 3.70 -16.41 -1.47
C ILE A 237 3.45 -17.79 -2.07
N VAL A 238 4.53 -18.56 -2.28
CA VAL A 238 4.44 -19.98 -2.67
C VAL A 238 4.92 -20.82 -1.50
N ALA A 239 4.16 -21.85 -1.13
CA ALA A 239 4.49 -22.76 -0.04
C ALA A 239 4.25 -24.23 -0.40
N ASP A 240 5.29 -25.05 -0.27
CA ASP A 240 5.23 -26.49 -0.43
C ASP A 240 4.95 -27.16 0.91
N VAL A 241 3.97 -28.07 0.95
CA VAL A 241 3.72 -28.94 2.09
C VAL A 241 4.69 -30.12 2.02
N VAL A 242 5.57 -30.20 3.00
CA VAL A 242 6.64 -31.19 3.05
C VAL A 242 6.57 -32.04 4.31
N ASP A 243 7.21 -33.20 4.27
CA ASP A 243 7.46 -34.02 5.45
C ASP A 243 8.66 -33.45 6.23
N PRO A 244 8.48 -33.00 7.49
CA PRO A 244 9.54 -32.39 8.28
C PRO A 244 10.71 -33.32 8.60
N VAL A 245 10.53 -34.64 8.47
CA VAL A 245 11.58 -35.62 8.75
C VAL A 245 12.48 -35.86 7.53
N SER A 246 11.92 -35.79 6.33
CA SER A 246 12.60 -36.21 5.10
C SER A 246 12.96 -35.06 4.16
N SER A 247 12.50 -33.83 4.44
CA SER A 247 12.66 -32.68 3.55
C SER A 247 13.14 -31.42 4.28
N PRO A 248 13.86 -30.50 3.60
CA PRO A 248 14.22 -29.22 4.17
C PRO A 248 12.99 -28.35 4.42
N VAL A 249 12.98 -27.65 5.56
CA VAL A 249 11.91 -26.77 6.05
C VAL A 249 12.42 -25.35 6.22
N SER A 250 11.53 -24.37 5.96
CA SER A 250 11.82 -22.95 6.19
C SER A 250 11.51 -22.60 7.64
N ILE A 251 12.50 -22.06 8.37
CA ILE A 251 12.38 -21.71 9.80
C ILE A 251 12.35 -20.20 10.06
N GLU A 252 12.91 -19.40 9.15
CA GLU A 252 12.97 -17.95 9.28
C GLU A 252 11.79 -17.31 8.54
N PRO A 253 10.99 -16.48 9.23
CA PRO A 253 9.93 -15.74 8.57
C PRO A 253 10.47 -14.75 7.53
N VAL A 254 9.74 -14.63 6.42
CA VAL A 254 9.99 -13.67 5.35
C VAL A 254 8.88 -12.63 5.35
N VAL A 255 9.24 -11.35 5.42
CA VAL A 255 8.32 -10.22 5.31
C VAL A 255 8.62 -9.45 4.03
N VAL A 256 7.60 -9.11 3.26
CA VAL A 256 7.71 -8.40 1.97
C VAL A 256 6.68 -7.27 1.86
N GLY A 257 6.86 -6.37 0.90
CA GLY A 257 5.96 -5.25 0.66
C GLY A 257 6.12 -4.13 1.69
N ALA A 258 5.06 -3.35 1.93
CA ALA A 258 5.06 -2.23 2.87
C ALA A 258 5.48 -2.63 4.28
N ALA A 259 5.06 -3.82 4.75
CA ALA A 259 5.44 -4.36 6.06
C ALA A 259 6.96 -4.55 6.24
N SER A 260 7.72 -4.71 5.15
CA SER A 260 9.19 -4.81 5.22
C SER A 260 9.87 -3.46 5.43
N LEU A 261 9.21 -2.36 5.04
CA LEU A 261 9.68 -0.98 5.19
C LEU A 261 9.22 -0.34 6.51
N HIS A 262 8.13 -0.85 7.07
CA HIS A 262 7.60 -0.48 8.38
C HIS A 262 7.65 -1.65 9.35
N PRO A 263 8.84 -2.01 9.89
CA PRO A 263 8.89 -2.95 11.00
C PRO A 263 8.16 -2.31 12.19
N GLN A 264 6.92 -2.72 12.42
CA GLN A 264 6.26 -2.39 13.68
C GLN A 264 7.12 -2.97 14.81
N PRO A 265 7.43 -2.20 15.86
CA PRO A 265 8.09 -2.77 17.03
C PRO A 265 7.24 -3.93 17.53
N ARG A 266 7.86 -5.09 17.79
CA ARG A 266 7.16 -6.27 18.28
C ARG A 266 6.49 -5.94 19.61
N ILE A 267 5.24 -5.50 19.59
CA ILE A 267 4.42 -5.43 20.80
C ILE A 267 3.95 -6.86 21.02
N GLY A 268 4.80 -7.66 21.66
CA GLY A 268 4.42 -8.99 22.09
C GLY A 268 3.21 -8.89 23.02
N PHE A 269 2.11 -9.52 22.63
CA PHE A 269 1.03 -9.88 23.56
C PHE A 269 1.65 -10.73 24.70
N GLY A 270 1.96 -10.10 25.83
CA GLY A 270 2.37 -10.82 27.05
C GLY A 270 3.51 -10.23 27.88
N GLY A 271 4.20 -9.17 27.46
CA GLY A 271 5.30 -8.59 28.25
C GLY A 271 4.83 -7.80 29.47
N SER A 272 5.38 -8.09 30.65
CA SER A 272 5.14 -7.27 31.85
C SER A 272 5.60 -5.83 31.63
N ALA A 273 5.07 -4.85 32.39
CA ALA A 273 5.54 -3.47 32.31
C ALA A 273 7.06 -3.32 32.56
N ALA A 274 7.66 -4.27 33.28
CA ALA A 274 9.10 -4.33 33.55
C ALA A 274 9.93 -4.78 32.33
N GLU A 275 9.42 -5.72 31.51
CA GLU A 275 10.08 -6.13 30.25
C GLU A 275 10.12 -5.00 29.23
N ARG A 276 9.01 -4.25 29.11
CA ARG A 276 8.94 -3.07 28.22
C ARG A 276 9.94 -1.98 28.62
N ALA A 277 10.17 -1.81 29.93
CA ALA A 277 11.19 -0.88 30.43
C ALA A 277 12.63 -1.39 30.16
N ALA A 278 12.84 -2.70 30.19
CA ALA A 278 14.14 -3.31 29.91
C ALA A 278 14.52 -3.19 28.41
N GLU A 279 13.56 -3.36 27.50
CA GLU A 279 13.79 -3.18 26.06
C GLU A 279 14.17 -1.74 25.69
N LEU A 280 13.53 -0.74 26.30
CA LEU A 280 13.88 0.67 26.10
C LEU A 280 15.30 1.03 26.59
N THR A 281 15.88 0.21 27.47
CA THR A 281 17.22 0.40 28.02
C THR A 281 18.29 -0.40 27.27
N SER A 282 17.88 -1.31 26.38
CA SER A 282 18.76 -2.17 25.58
C SER A 282 19.16 -1.46 24.28
N THR A 283 20.19 -0.61 24.34
CA THR A 283 20.93 -0.22 23.13
C THR A 283 21.85 -1.37 22.74
N ALA A 284 21.35 -2.31 21.95
CA ALA A 284 22.19 -3.33 21.32
C ALA A 284 23.03 -2.68 20.20
N PRO A 285 24.33 -3.02 20.09
CA PRO A 285 25.21 -2.40 19.10
C PRO A 285 24.87 -2.88 17.69
N ILE A 286 24.82 -1.93 16.75
CA ILE A 286 24.72 -2.17 15.31
C ILE A 286 25.88 -3.10 14.87
N PRO A 287 25.62 -4.21 14.15
CA PRO A 287 26.69 -5.05 13.63
C PRO A 287 27.45 -4.28 12.54
N VAL A 288 28.73 -4.05 12.80
CA VAL A 288 29.67 -3.40 11.90
C VAL A 288 29.94 -4.32 10.71
N VAL A 289 29.58 -3.89 9.51
CA VAL A 289 30.03 -4.49 8.25
C VAL A 289 31.55 -4.33 8.18
N ARG A 290 32.27 -5.46 8.12
CA ARG A 290 33.71 -5.48 7.86
C ARG A 290 33.93 -5.34 6.34
N ASP A 291 34.38 -4.17 5.91
CA ASP A 291 35.11 -4.03 4.66
C ASP A 291 36.62 -3.92 4.92
N TYR A 292 37.36 -4.62 4.07
CA TYR A 292 38.81 -4.82 4.14
C TYR A 292 39.61 -3.60 3.64
N ASP A 293 40.55 -3.17 4.50
CA ASP A 293 41.92 -2.65 4.24
C ASP A 293 42.16 -1.41 3.34
N ASN A 294 42.17 -0.26 4.02
CA ASN A 294 43.10 0.88 3.98
C ASN A 294 44.28 0.93 2.98
N ARG A 295 44.56 2.14 2.44
CA ARG A 295 45.83 2.88 2.69
C ARG A 295 45.88 4.33 2.15
N ASP A 296 46.44 5.20 3.01
CA ASP A 296 47.18 6.46 2.80
C ASP A 296 46.40 7.69 2.25
N HIS A 297 46.37 8.91 2.83
CA HIS A 297 47.06 9.62 3.92
C HIS A 297 46.39 11.06 4.03
N PRO A 298 46.86 12.08 4.80
CA PRO A 298 46.23 12.57 6.04
C PRO A 298 45.72 14.04 6.03
N GLY A 299 45.02 14.45 7.10
CA GLY A 299 45.13 15.83 7.64
C GLY A 299 43.83 16.63 7.81
N GLU A 300 43.54 16.96 9.09
CA GLU A 300 42.94 18.23 9.58
C GLU A 300 41.46 18.52 9.23
N GLN A 301 40.59 19.06 10.09
CA GLN A 301 40.70 19.84 11.33
C GLN A 301 39.35 19.77 12.08
N LEU A 302 39.43 19.90 13.42
CA LEU A 302 38.30 20.07 14.34
C LEU A 302 37.45 21.32 13.99
N TYR A 303 36.14 21.21 14.15
CA TYR A 303 35.29 22.32 14.62
C TYR A 303 34.26 21.81 15.64
N ASP A 304 34.34 22.40 16.82
CA ASP A 304 33.41 22.33 17.95
C ASP A 304 32.61 23.65 17.95
N ASP A 305 31.29 23.58 18.13
CA ASP A 305 30.45 24.56 18.84
C ASP A 305 28.98 24.16 18.64
N GLN A 306 28.29 23.69 19.69
CA GLN A 306 27.56 24.52 20.66
C GLN A 306 26.39 25.29 20.03
N TYR A 307 25.18 24.76 20.16
CA TYR A 307 23.98 25.57 20.38
C TYR A 307 23.01 24.80 21.27
N THR A 308 23.13 25.03 22.58
CA THR A 308 22.13 24.73 23.60
C THR A 308 21.56 26.03 24.13
N ASP A 309 20.25 26.18 24.05
CA ASP A 309 19.36 26.90 24.99
C ASP A 309 17.98 26.98 24.28
N ARG A 310 16.81 26.94 24.90
CA ARG A 310 16.34 26.74 26.27
C ARG A 310 14.87 27.16 26.19
N TYR A 311 13.93 26.30 26.54
CA TYR A 311 12.65 26.70 27.14
C TYR A 311 12.14 25.54 28.01
N GLU A 312 12.49 25.60 29.29
CA GLU A 312 11.75 24.97 30.38
C GLU A 312 10.71 25.97 30.88
N ASP A 313 9.46 25.52 31.02
CA ASP A 313 8.44 25.95 31.99
C ASP A 313 7.40 24.81 31.95
N GLY A 314 7.07 24.07 33.01
CA GLY A 314 6.89 24.46 34.38
C GLY A 314 5.43 24.22 34.75
N TYR A 315 5.03 22.96 34.98
CA TYR A 315 3.70 22.66 35.55
C TYR A 315 3.83 22.00 36.92
N GLN A 316 3.60 22.84 37.94
CA GLN A 316 3.37 22.45 39.32
C GLN A 316 2.03 21.72 39.45
N GLN A 317 2.08 20.57 40.12
CA GLN A 317 0.91 19.91 40.71
C GLN A 317 0.34 20.79 41.83
N GLN A 318 -0.99 20.87 41.96
CA GLN A 318 -1.72 20.81 43.25
C GLN A 318 -3.25 20.72 43.02
N PRO A 319 -4.03 20.30 44.04
CA PRO A 319 -5.06 19.27 43.91
C PRO A 319 -6.48 19.86 43.87
N TYR A 320 -7.46 19.08 43.40
CA TYR A 320 -8.87 19.43 43.58
C TYR A 320 -9.61 18.32 44.31
N GLN A 321 -10.27 18.76 45.40
CA GLN A 321 -11.07 17.98 46.34
C GLN A 321 -12.53 17.84 45.88
N ASP A 322 -13.14 16.78 46.39
CA ASP A 322 -14.55 16.41 46.37
C ASP A 322 -15.54 17.54 46.73
N GLU A 323 -16.73 17.53 46.11
CA GLU A 323 -17.99 17.47 46.87
C GLU A 323 -19.20 17.04 46.00
N TYR A 324 -20.12 16.38 46.69
CA TYR A 324 -21.17 15.45 46.27
C TYR A 324 -22.44 16.05 45.60
N ARG A 325 -23.23 15.12 45.01
CA ARG A 325 -24.70 14.87 45.22
C ARG A 325 -25.57 14.98 43.94
N ASP A 326 -26.52 14.10 43.56
CA ASP A 326 -27.12 12.85 44.06
C ASP A 326 -27.84 12.12 42.88
N GLY A 327 -27.76 10.78 42.85
CA GLY A 327 -28.91 9.85 42.71
C GLY A 327 -29.52 9.60 41.32
N TYR A 328 -29.81 8.38 40.86
CA TYR A 328 -30.29 7.14 41.51
C TYR A 328 -30.16 5.96 40.47
N PRO A 329 -30.46 4.69 40.80
CA PRO A 329 -29.57 3.52 40.68
C PRO A 329 -29.94 2.59 39.49
N ASN A 330 -29.02 1.82 38.91
CA ASN A 330 -28.38 0.57 39.37
C ASN A 330 -29.32 -0.65 39.27
N GLN A 331 -28.99 -1.67 38.46
CA GLN A 331 -28.53 -3.00 38.95
C GLN A 331 -28.75 -4.19 37.98
N TYR A 332 -27.61 -4.84 37.72
CA TYR A 332 -27.27 -6.27 37.59
C TYR A 332 -27.94 -7.12 36.49
N ASP A 333 -27.18 -7.69 35.56
CA ASP A 333 -26.10 -8.69 35.63
C ASP A 333 -26.59 -10.13 35.93
N ASP A 334 -26.30 -10.95 34.93
CA ASP A 334 -25.49 -12.15 35.02
C ASP A 334 -26.04 -13.54 35.31
N GLN A 335 -25.54 -14.41 34.42
CA GLN A 335 -25.06 -15.77 34.63
C GLN A 335 -26.11 -16.89 34.68
N PHE A 336 -26.12 -17.63 33.57
CA PHE A 336 -26.57 -19.00 33.51
C PHE A 336 -25.35 -19.90 33.31
N ASP A 337 -25.20 -20.89 34.19
CA ASP A 337 -24.35 -22.05 33.95
C ASP A 337 -25.09 -23.35 34.32
N ASP A 338 -24.97 -24.29 33.38
CA ASP A 338 -24.99 -25.76 33.42
C ASP A 338 -26.00 -26.63 34.22
N ARG A 339 -26.75 -27.41 33.42
CA ARG A 339 -26.76 -28.90 33.31
C ARG A 339 -27.52 -29.76 34.35
N TYR A 340 -28.50 -30.56 33.87
CA TYR A 340 -28.54 -32.05 33.84
C TYR A 340 -29.97 -32.60 33.53
N GLU A 341 -29.98 -33.85 33.07
CA GLU A 341 -30.99 -34.62 32.33
C GLU A 341 -32.25 -35.12 33.09
N ASP A 342 -33.17 -35.68 32.29
CA ASP A 342 -33.95 -36.92 32.48
C ASP A 342 -35.49 -36.81 32.60
N GLY A 343 -36.19 -37.59 31.75
CA GLY A 343 -37.10 -38.60 32.29
C GLY A 343 -38.60 -38.33 32.37
N SER A 344 -39.29 -38.64 31.27
CA SER A 344 -40.52 -39.47 31.26
C SER A 344 -41.91 -38.89 31.61
N SER A 345 -42.81 -39.12 30.63
CA SER A 345 -44.16 -39.72 30.76
C SER A 345 -45.42 -38.87 31.08
N ARG A 346 -46.42 -39.08 30.19
CA ARG A 346 -47.89 -39.11 30.41
C ARG A 346 -48.57 -37.79 30.81
N GLN A 347 -49.84 -37.52 30.55
CA GLN A 347 -50.89 -37.90 29.60
C GLN A 347 -52.05 -36.91 29.92
N GLU A 348 -52.97 -36.69 28.97
CA GLU A 348 -54.37 -36.25 29.19
C GLU A 348 -54.69 -34.74 29.42
N GLU A 349 -55.29 -34.13 28.37
CA GLU A 349 -56.47 -33.23 28.50
C GLU A 349 -57.63 -33.96 29.23
N PRO A 350 -58.79 -33.38 29.66
CA PRO A 350 -59.51 -32.17 29.17
C PRO A 350 -60.34 -31.46 30.31
N PRO A 351 -61.57 -30.91 30.15
CA PRO A 351 -62.05 -29.71 29.44
C PRO A 351 -62.89 -28.76 30.36
N PRO A 352 -64.04 -28.11 29.98
CA PRO A 352 -64.06 -26.67 29.71
C PRO A 352 -65.23 -25.88 30.36
N GLY A 353 -65.24 -24.56 30.11
CA GLY A 353 -66.48 -23.84 29.78
C GLY A 353 -67.11 -22.95 30.86
N ARG A 354 -67.47 -21.72 30.47
CA ARG A 354 -68.86 -21.31 30.24
C ARG A 354 -68.96 -19.91 29.61
N ARG A 355 -69.77 -19.85 28.55
CA ARG A 355 -70.43 -18.66 27.97
C ARG A 355 -71.40 -18.06 29.02
N ARG A 356 -71.99 -16.85 28.95
CA ARG A 356 -72.68 -16.19 27.83
C ARG A 356 -73.33 -14.89 28.32
N GLY A 357 -73.56 -13.94 27.40
CA GLY A 357 -74.64 -12.93 27.43
C GLY A 357 -74.13 -11.50 27.59
N GLY A 358 -74.51 -10.49 26.82
CA GLY A 358 -75.55 -10.34 25.79
C GLY A 358 -76.11 -8.90 25.84
N HIS A 359 -76.55 -8.39 24.68
CA HIS A 359 -77.22 -7.09 24.39
C HIS A 359 -76.36 -5.81 24.31
N ASP A 360 -76.71 -4.77 23.54
CA ASP A 360 -77.30 -4.47 22.21
C ASP A 360 -77.50 -2.93 22.19
N GLN A 361 -77.55 -2.30 21.00
CA GLN A 361 -77.79 -0.88 20.68
C GLN A 361 -76.56 0.04 20.85
N GLY A 362 -76.08 0.84 19.90
CA GLY A 362 -76.59 1.32 18.62
C GLY A 362 -76.43 2.86 18.61
N ASP A 363 -75.51 3.42 17.81
CA ASP A 363 -75.64 4.78 17.23
C ASP A 363 -74.59 5.08 16.14
N GLU A 364 -74.95 6.01 15.26
CA GLU A 364 -74.44 6.27 13.91
C GLU A 364 -73.19 7.19 13.82
N GLY A 365 -72.35 6.92 12.80
CA GLY A 365 -71.76 7.92 11.89
C GLY A 365 -70.64 8.87 12.35
N LYS A 366 -69.41 8.69 11.78
CA LYS A 366 -68.73 9.66 10.88
C LYS A 366 -67.26 9.27 10.56
N GLY A 367 -66.99 9.11 9.26
CA GLY A 367 -65.83 9.66 8.54
C GLY A 367 -64.41 9.26 8.95
N GLY A 368 -63.82 8.30 8.23
CA GLY A 368 -62.38 8.07 8.25
C GLY A 368 -61.57 9.14 7.52
N LYS A 369 -60.30 9.30 7.90
CA LYS A 369 -59.20 9.69 7.00
C LYS A 369 -57.88 9.09 7.50
N SER A 370 -57.24 8.36 6.61
CA SER A 370 -56.10 7.49 6.83
C SER A 370 -54.82 8.21 7.29
N ARG A 371 -54.17 7.66 8.32
CA ARG A 371 -52.80 8.00 8.76
C ARG A 371 -51.68 7.61 7.76
N ARG A 372 -52.01 7.33 6.49
CA ARG A 372 -51.05 6.91 5.44
C ARG A 372 -50.40 8.09 4.69
N GLY A 373 -51.01 9.28 4.67
CA GLY A 373 -50.47 10.44 3.94
C GLY A 373 -49.27 11.14 4.59
N LEU A 374 -49.18 11.11 5.93
CA LEU A 374 -48.10 11.79 6.66
C LEU A 374 -46.74 11.08 6.51
N ARG A 375 -46.76 9.75 6.34
CA ARG A 375 -45.54 8.95 6.17
C ARG A 375 -44.92 9.13 4.79
N LEU A 376 -45.71 9.23 3.71
CA LEU A 376 -45.17 9.49 2.36
C LEU A 376 -44.53 10.88 2.23
N GLY A 377 -45.09 11.91 2.87
CA GLY A 377 -44.50 13.25 2.86
C GLY A 377 -43.13 13.32 3.54
N LEU A 378 -42.95 12.56 4.64
CA LEU A 378 -41.69 12.50 5.37
C LEU A 378 -40.60 11.76 4.56
N PHE A 379 -40.94 10.67 3.89
CA PHE A 379 -40.01 9.96 3.00
C PHE A 379 -39.55 10.83 1.82
N GLY A 380 -40.47 11.63 1.24
CA GLY A 380 -40.12 12.58 0.18
C GLY A 380 -39.14 13.66 0.65
N LEU A 381 -39.34 14.20 1.85
CA LEU A 381 -38.45 15.21 2.44
C LEU A 381 -37.05 14.63 2.71
N VAL A 382 -36.97 13.44 3.28
CA VAL A 382 -35.70 12.76 3.57
C VAL A 382 -34.94 12.48 2.28
N LEU A 383 -35.62 12.01 1.23
CA LEU A 383 -34.99 11.78 -0.08
C LEU A 383 -34.39 13.07 -0.66
N VAL A 384 -35.11 14.20 -0.57
CA VAL A 384 -34.61 15.49 -1.05
C VAL A 384 -33.40 15.95 -0.25
N LEU A 385 -33.40 15.76 1.08
CA LEU A 385 -32.26 16.12 1.92
C LEU A 385 -31.02 15.24 1.66
N VAL A 386 -31.21 13.94 1.41
CA VAL A 386 -30.12 13.02 1.02
C VAL A 386 -29.54 13.42 -0.33
N LEU A 387 -30.38 13.73 -1.32
CA LEU A 387 -29.92 14.19 -2.63
C LEU A 387 -29.20 15.53 -2.55
N ALA A 388 -29.71 16.48 -1.75
CA ALA A 388 -29.05 17.77 -1.52
C ALA A 388 -27.72 17.60 -0.77
N GLY A 389 -27.65 16.71 0.22
CA GLY A 389 -26.43 16.36 0.95
C GLY A 389 -25.39 15.70 0.05
N GLY A 390 -25.80 14.75 -0.79
CA GLY A 390 -24.94 14.11 -1.79
C GLY A 390 -24.41 15.10 -2.83
N ALA A 391 -25.27 16.00 -3.34
CA ALA A 391 -24.86 17.06 -4.26
C ALA A 391 -23.89 18.06 -3.59
N PHE A 392 -24.13 18.43 -2.33
CA PHE A 392 -23.24 19.29 -1.56
C PHE A 392 -21.89 18.62 -1.26
N GLY A 393 -21.89 17.33 -0.91
CA GLY A 393 -20.69 16.53 -0.71
C GLY A 393 -19.85 16.43 -1.99
N ALA A 394 -20.48 16.12 -3.12
CA ALA A 394 -19.83 16.10 -4.42
C ALA A 394 -19.27 17.48 -4.81
N TYR A 395 -20.02 18.56 -4.55
CA TYR A 395 -19.55 19.93 -4.76
C TYR A 395 -18.34 20.25 -3.88
N ARG A 396 -18.38 19.94 -2.57
CA ARG A 396 -17.24 20.16 -1.66
C ARG A 396 -16.01 19.35 -2.05
N TRP A 397 -16.19 18.10 -2.45
CA TRP A 397 -15.11 17.22 -2.91
C TRP A 397 -14.45 17.76 -4.19
N SER A 398 -15.26 18.24 -5.14
CA SER A 398 -14.75 18.85 -6.38
C SER A 398 -13.91 20.12 -6.15
N GLN A 399 -14.14 20.85 -5.06
CA GLN A 399 -13.41 22.09 -4.73
C GLN A 399 -12.03 21.86 -4.12
N GLY A 400 -11.64 20.62 -3.82
CA GLY A 400 -10.34 20.27 -3.23
C GLY A 400 -9.24 19.95 -4.23
N GLN A 401 -9.56 19.80 -5.51
CA GLN A 401 -8.63 19.27 -6.53
C GLN A 401 -7.95 20.42 -7.31
N TYR A 402 -6.66 20.26 -7.63
CA TYR A 402 -5.91 21.14 -8.52
C TYR A 402 -5.44 20.36 -9.75
N PHE A 403 -5.26 21.04 -10.88
CA PHE A 403 -4.60 20.45 -12.03
C PHE A 403 -3.86 21.51 -12.85
N VAL A 404 -2.82 21.08 -13.55
CA VAL A 404 -2.06 21.89 -14.50
C VAL A 404 -2.59 21.60 -15.90
N GLY A 405 -3.01 22.64 -16.63
CA GLY A 405 -3.63 22.49 -17.94
C GLY A 405 -3.25 23.60 -18.91
N ALA A 406 -3.71 23.48 -20.15
CA ALA A 406 -3.51 24.48 -21.20
C ALA A 406 -4.56 25.60 -21.11
N GLU A 407 -4.11 26.86 -21.05
CA GLU A 407 -4.96 28.05 -21.20
C GLU A 407 -4.30 29.08 -22.11
N ALA A 408 -5.01 29.54 -23.15
CA ALA A 408 -4.56 30.64 -24.01
C ALA A 408 -3.13 30.48 -24.58
N GLY A 409 -2.69 29.24 -24.85
CA GLY A 409 -1.37 28.94 -25.42
C GLY A 409 -0.25 28.74 -24.40
N ALA A 410 -0.53 28.85 -23.10
CA ALA A 410 0.44 28.66 -22.02
C ALA A 410 -0.08 27.69 -20.95
N VAL A 411 0.80 27.30 -20.04
CA VAL A 411 0.45 26.47 -18.88
C VAL A 411 -0.30 27.31 -17.82
N ALA A 412 -1.35 26.74 -17.22
CA ALA A 412 -2.08 27.35 -16.12
C ALA A 412 -2.46 26.30 -15.06
N ILE A 413 -2.56 26.74 -13.81
CA ILE A 413 -3.07 25.96 -12.69
C ILE A 413 -4.56 26.27 -12.53
N PHE A 414 -5.36 25.22 -12.55
CA PHE A 414 -6.80 25.25 -12.36
C PHE A 414 -7.17 24.61 -11.03
N LYS A 415 -8.27 25.08 -10.44
CA LYS A 415 -8.92 24.48 -9.27
C LYS A 415 -10.26 23.89 -9.69
N GLY A 416 -10.43 22.59 -9.49
CA GLY A 416 -11.60 21.81 -9.91
C GLY A 416 -11.25 20.55 -10.70
N LEU A 417 -12.25 19.95 -11.35
CA LEU A 417 -12.08 18.78 -12.23
C LEU A 417 -11.81 19.23 -13.69
N PRO A 418 -10.97 18.52 -14.45
CA PRO A 418 -10.69 18.85 -15.86
C PRO A 418 -11.87 18.60 -16.81
N GLN A 419 -12.95 17.96 -16.32
CA GLN A 419 -14.13 17.57 -17.10
C GLN A 419 -15.28 18.59 -16.95
N SER A 420 -15.90 18.98 -18.06
CA SER A 420 -17.11 19.82 -18.08
C SER A 420 -18.37 18.96 -17.89
N VAL A 421 -19.24 19.32 -16.94
CA VAL A 421 -20.53 18.63 -16.71
C VAL A 421 -21.67 19.50 -17.26
N GLY A 422 -22.11 19.23 -18.48
CA GLY A 422 -23.20 19.99 -19.12
C GLY A 422 -22.82 21.46 -19.38
N PRO A 423 -23.71 22.45 -19.12
CA PRO A 423 -23.45 23.86 -19.39
C PRO A 423 -22.65 24.59 -18.28
N LEU A 424 -22.08 23.85 -17.32
CA LEU A 424 -21.37 24.44 -16.18
C LEU A 424 -19.86 24.17 -16.27
N ASP A 425 -19.06 25.23 -16.35
CA ASP A 425 -17.62 25.16 -16.18
C ASP A 425 -17.30 25.04 -14.67
N LEU A 426 -16.86 23.85 -14.25
CA LEU A 426 -16.51 23.55 -12.86
C LEU A 426 -15.03 23.85 -12.53
N LYS A 427 -14.32 24.56 -13.42
CA LYS A 427 -12.94 24.97 -13.23
C LYS A 427 -12.84 26.47 -13.01
N SER A 428 -12.11 26.86 -11.99
CA SER A 428 -11.67 28.25 -11.79
C SER A 428 -10.16 28.32 -12.00
N ILE A 429 -9.70 29.37 -12.67
CA ILE A 429 -8.27 29.59 -12.88
C ILE A 429 -7.69 30.02 -11.54
N ALA A 430 -6.76 29.22 -11.01
CA ALA A 430 -6.09 29.52 -9.75
C ALA A 430 -4.86 30.41 -10.01
N THR A 431 -4.02 30.07 -10.98
CA THR A 431 -2.80 30.83 -11.32
C THR A 431 -2.41 30.59 -12.78
N ARG A 432 -2.02 31.65 -13.49
CA ARG A 432 -1.50 31.54 -14.87
C ARG A 432 0.04 31.55 -14.84
N ALA A 433 0.67 30.70 -15.66
CA ALA A 433 2.13 30.65 -15.85
C ALA A 433 2.47 31.02 -17.30
N PRO A 434 2.38 32.31 -17.69
CA PRO A 434 2.62 32.76 -19.06
C PRO A 434 4.09 32.58 -19.51
N ASP A 435 4.98 32.36 -18.56
CA ASP A 435 6.41 32.06 -18.70
C ASP A 435 6.69 30.58 -19.08
N VAL A 436 5.66 29.74 -19.16
CA VAL A 436 5.75 28.36 -19.66
C VAL A 436 4.83 28.21 -20.88
N PRO A 437 5.31 28.52 -22.09
CA PRO A 437 4.50 28.44 -23.30
C PRO A 437 4.40 26.97 -23.79
N LEU A 438 3.25 26.59 -24.35
CA LEU A 438 2.98 25.20 -24.74
C LEU A 438 3.84 24.72 -25.92
N ASP A 439 4.28 25.63 -26.78
CA ASP A 439 5.18 25.35 -27.90
C ASP A 439 6.62 25.06 -27.45
N GLY A 440 7.05 25.62 -26.32
CA GLY A 440 8.34 25.34 -25.67
C GLY A 440 8.46 23.95 -25.04
N LEU A 441 7.33 23.25 -24.83
CA LEU A 441 7.31 21.90 -24.26
C LEU A 441 7.60 20.82 -25.32
N SER A 442 8.10 19.66 -24.88
CA SER A 442 8.13 18.43 -25.67
C SER A 442 6.72 17.98 -26.06
N ASP A 443 6.60 17.19 -27.12
CA ASP A 443 5.29 16.69 -27.58
C ASP A 443 4.60 15.83 -26.52
N GLU A 444 5.37 15.09 -25.71
CA GLU A 444 4.86 14.31 -24.58
C GLU A 444 4.34 15.22 -23.46
N SER A 445 5.16 16.19 -23.00
CA SER A 445 4.77 17.13 -21.94
C SER A 445 3.58 17.99 -22.37
N ARG A 446 3.52 18.44 -23.63
CA ARG A 446 2.38 19.17 -24.19
C ARG A 446 1.11 18.34 -24.15
N SER A 447 1.16 17.08 -24.59
CA SER A 447 0.00 16.18 -24.55
C SER A 447 -0.49 15.94 -23.13
N LYS A 448 0.42 15.81 -22.14
CA LYS A 448 0.07 15.66 -20.72
C LYS A 448 -0.62 16.92 -20.18
N VAL A 449 -0.08 18.10 -20.46
CA VAL A 449 -0.69 19.38 -20.07
C VAL A 449 -2.06 19.59 -20.73
N GLU A 450 -2.22 19.25 -22.01
CA GLU A 450 -3.50 19.35 -22.71
C GLU A 450 -4.56 18.39 -22.14
N SER A 451 -4.14 17.19 -21.71
CA SER A 451 -5.03 16.21 -21.05
C SER A 451 -5.34 16.56 -19.58
N GLY A 452 -4.59 17.50 -18.99
CA GLY A 452 -4.72 17.92 -17.59
C GLY A 452 -3.90 17.04 -16.64
N ILE A 453 -2.87 17.62 -16.03
CA ILE A 453 -2.02 16.95 -15.04
C ILE A 453 -2.59 17.21 -13.65
N THR A 454 -3.18 16.20 -13.02
CA THR A 454 -3.78 16.32 -11.68
C THR A 454 -2.74 16.60 -10.61
N ALA A 455 -3.10 17.37 -9.58
CA ALA A 455 -2.24 17.72 -8.46
C ALA A 455 -3.05 17.73 -7.15
N GLU A 456 -2.45 17.18 -6.10
CA GLU A 456 -3.11 16.98 -4.80
C GLU A 456 -3.39 18.29 -4.07
N ASN A 457 -2.58 19.31 -4.31
CA ASN A 457 -2.71 20.64 -3.73
C ASN A 457 -2.03 21.69 -4.63
N GLU A 458 -2.18 22.96 -4.27
CA GLU A 458 -1.62 24.07 -5.04
C GLU A 458 -0.08 24.03 -5.09
N ALA A 459 0.59 23.58 -4.02
CA ALA A 459 2.05 23.47 -3.98
C ALA A 459 2.56 22.37 -4.92
N ALA A 460 1.88 21.22 -4.97
CA ALA A 460 2.17 20.15 -5.92
C ALA A 460 1.92 20.60 -7.37
N ALA A 461 0.87 21.38 -7.62
CA ALA A 461 0.62 21.97 -8.94
C ALA A 461 1.71 22.96 -9.35
N ARG A 462 2.22 23.77 -8.41
CA ARG A 462 3.36 24.68 -8.63
C ARG A 462 4.65 23.92 -8.95
N SER A 463 4.97 22.88 -8.19
CA SER A 463 6.15 22.04 -8.47
C SER A 463 6.13 21.47 -9.89
N LYS A 464 4.96 20.98 -10.36
CA LYS A 464 4.82 20.49 -11.73
C LYS A 464 4.99 21.57 -12.79
N VAL A 465 4.55 22.80 -12.51
CA VAL A 465 4.81 23.95 -13.39
C VAL A 465 6.29 24.33 -13.38
N ASP A 466 6.99 24.19 -12.25
CA ASP A 466 8.42 24.46 -12.14
C ASP A 466 9.25 23.42 -12.93
N ASP A 467 8.84 22.15 -12.93
CA ASP A 467 9.44 21.11 -13.77
C ASP A 467 9.27 21.42 -15.27
N LEU A 468 8.06 21.78 -15.69
CA LEU A 468 7.75 22.20 -17.07
C LEU A 468 8.52 23.46 -17.46
N ARG A 469 8.72 24.39 -16.53
CA ARG A 469 9.55 25.60 -16.76
C ARG A 469 11.00 25.22 -17.01
N THR A 470 11.53 24.28 -16.23
CA THR A 470 12.92 23.79 -16.39
C THR A 470 13.09 23.13 -17.76
N GLU A 471 12.10 22.37 -18.23
CA GLU A 471 12.09 21.78 -19.57
C GLU A 471 12.18 22.84 -20.68
N VAL A 472 11.35 23.89 -20.62
CA VAL A 472 11.38 25.01 -21.57
C VAL A 472 12.76 25.67 -21.57
N GLN A 473 13.29 25.99 -20.38
CA GLN A 473 14.58 26.66 -20.25
C GLN A 473 15.75 25.82 -20.79
N CYS A 474 15.77 24.51 -20.52
CA CYS A 474 16.81 23.62 -21.04
C CYS A 474 16.74 23.50 -22.56
N ARG A 475 15.53 23.49 -23.15
CA ARG A 475 15.36 23.43 -24.59
C ARG A 475 15.75 24.73 -25.29
N GLU A 476 15.37 25.88 -24.74
CA GLU A 476 15.80 27.18 -25.24
C GLU A 476 17.33 27.33 -25.18
N ALA A 477 17.96 26.87 -24.09
CA ALA A 477 19.41 26.85 -23.96
C ALA A 477 20.08 25.94 -25.02
N ALA A 478 19.51 24.77 -25.29
CA ALA A 478 19.99 23.86 -26.32
C ALA A 478 19.84 24.46 -27.74
N GLU A 479 18.73 25.13 -28.03
CA GLU A 479 18.51 25.81 -29.31
C GLU A 479 19.48 26.99 -29.51
N GLN A 480 19.78 27.75 -28.46
CA GLN A 480 20.79 28.82 -28.50
C GLN A 480 22.22 28.28 -28.69
N ALA A 481 22.54 27.16 -28.04
CA ALA A 481 23.82 26.47 -28.24
C ALA A 481 23.98 25.97 -29.69
N ALA A 482 22.89 25.46 -30.30
CA ALA A 482 22.88 25.00 -31.69
C ALA A 482 22.99 26.15 -32.72
N GLN A 483 22.63 27.38 -32.35
CA GLN A 483 22.72 28.56 -33.22
C GLN A 483 24.07 29.31 -33.12
N THR A 484 24.99 28.87 -32.26
CA THR A 484 26.32 29.47 -32.14
C THR A 484 27.23 28.96 -33.28
N PRO A 485 27.73 29.82 -34.19
CA PRO A 485 28.54 29.36 -35.32
C PRO A 485 29.89 28.80 -34.84
N THR A 486 30.19 27.55 -35.21
CA THR A 486 31.49 26.91 -35.03
C THR A 486 32.55 27.67 -35.84
N VAL A 487 33.51 28.29 -35.18
CA VAL A 487 34.69 28.90 -35.84
C VAL A 487 35.70 27.79 -36.16
N GLU A 488 35.91 27.54 -37.45
CA GLU A 488 36.88 26.61 -38.00
C GLU A 488 38.32 27.16 -37.87
N PRO A 489 39.32 26.40 -37.40
CA PRO A 489 40.67 26.92 -37.24
C PRO A 489 41.38 26.96 -38.61
N THR A 490 41.62 28.16 -39.13
CA THR A 490 42.46 28.38 -40.32
C THR A 490 43.94 28.13 -39.96
N GLY A 491 44.54 27.12 -40.62
CA GLY A 491 45.96 26.83 -40.51
C GLY A 491 46.85 27.95 -41.08
N SER A 492 48.03 28.12 -40.48
CA SER A 492 49.12 28.93 -41.02
C SER A 492 50.42 28.11 -41.06
N ALA A 493 51.13 28.27 -42.17
CA ALA A 493 52.09 27.35 -42.77
C ALA A 493 53.54 27.44 -42.23
N GLY A 494 54.31 26.37 -42.48
CA GLY A 494 55.78 26.36 -42.45
C GLY A 494 56.35 25.04 -43.03
N PRO A 495 57.49 25.03 -43.73
CA PRO A 495 57.58 24.44 -45.07
C PRO A 495 58.24 23.04 -45.20
N THR A 496 57.97 22.46 -46.38
CA THR A 496 58.46 21.23 -47.01
C THR A 496 59.98 21.04 -47.05
N VAL A 497 60.45 19.83 -46.71
CA VAL A 497 61.56 19.12 -47.39
C VAL A 497 61.23 17.62 -47.45
N GLU A 498 61.44 17.03 -48.62
CA GLU A 498 61.12 15.65 -49.03
C GLU A 498 62.35 14.71 -48.82
N PRO A 499 62.36 13.45 -49.31
CA PRO A 499 62.21 12.21 -48.53
C PRO A 499 63.52 11.37 -48.47
N THR A 500 63.60 10.30 -47.66
CA THR A 500 64.35 9.06 -48.01
C THR A 500 63.99 7.89 -47.08
N GLU A 501 63.67 6.77 -47.74
CA GLU A 501 63.77 5.34 -47.42
C GLU A 501 64.35 4.87 -46.06
N GLY A 502 63.80 3.76 -45.55
CA GLY A 502 64.52 2.95 -44.55
C GLY A 502 63.68 1.82 -43.94
N ALA A 503 63.89 0.62 -44.45
CA ALA A 503 63.30 -0.66 -44.05
C ALA A 503 63.40 -1.01 -42.55
N GLY A 504 62.57 -1.98 -42.13
CA GLY A 504 63.06 -3.06 -41.27
C GLY A 504 62.32 -3.32 -39.95
N ASN A 505 61.36 -4.23 -40.01
CA ASN A 505 61.31 -5.49 -39.25
C ASN A 505 61.63 -5.52 -37.72
N GLY A 506 60.63 -5.93 -36.93
CA GLY A 506 60.77 -7.05 -35.99
C GLY A 506 61.00 -6.79 -34.48
N GLY A 507 60.33 -7.62 -33.66
CA GLY A 507 60.72 -7.95 -32.27
C GLY A 507 59.98 -7.17 -31.18
N ASN A 508 58.89 -7.68 -30.59
CA ASN A 508 58.78 -8.70 -29.53
C ASN A 508 59.20 -8.22 -28.11
N ALA A 509 58.20 -8.24 -27.22
CA ALA A 509 58.19 -8.55 -25.79
C ALA A 509 59.29 -8.02 -24.85
N GLY A 510 58.83 -7.49 -23.69
CA GLY A 510 59.41 -7.88 -22.40
C GLY A 510 59.76 -6.76 -21.43
N ASN A 511 58.84 -6.57 -20.47
CA ASN A 511 59.07 -6.50 -19.02
C ASN A 511 59.93 -5.40 -18.35
N ALA A 512 59.37 -5.00 -17.19
CA ALA A 512 60.02 -4.63 -15.94
C ALA A 512 60.56 -3.19 -15.74
N ALA A 513 59.76 -2.44 -14.98
CA ALA A 513 60.04 -1.94 -13.63
C ALA A 513 61.26 -1.03 -13.34
N GLN A 514 60.93 0.03 -12.58
CA GLN A 514 61.74 0.83 -11.65
C GLN A 514 62.77 1.84 -12.22
N THR A 515 62.58 3.13 -11.93
CA THR A 515 63.19 3.83 -10.78
C THR A 515 62.95 5.35 -10.83
N ASN A 516 62.94 5.94 -9.63
CA ASN A 516 62.78 7.35 -9.24
C ASN A 516 63.65 8.36 -10.03
N SER A 517 63.20 9.61 -10.16
CA SER A 517 63.76 10.75 -9.41
C SER A 517 63.11 12.10 -9.79
N THR A 518 62.74 12.82 -8.73
CA THR A 518 62.67 14.26 -8.45
C THR A 518 63.24 15.23 -9.49
N ASP A 519 62.48 16.30 -9.80
CA ASP A 519 62.98 17.68 -9.72
C ASP A 519 61.85 18.73 -9.79
N THR A 520 61.92 19.68 -8.85
CA THR A 520 61.15 20.95 -8.77
C THR A 520 62.07 22.08 -9.27
N PRO A 521 61.59 23.15 -9.92
CA PRO A 521 61.49 24.44 -9.19
C PRO A 521 60.27 25.30 -9.62
N THR A 522 59.46 25.86 -8.71
CA THR A 522 59.61 27.10 -7.90
C THR A 522 59.13 28.38 -8.62
N GLN A 523 58.39 29.19 -7.83
CA GLN A 523 58.17 30.66 -7.86
C GLN A 523 56.87 31.14 -8.53
N SER A 524 56.13 32.15 -8.04
CA SER A 524 56.12 32.92 -6.77
C SER A 524 55.02 33.99 -6.93
N VAL A 525 54.12 34.08 -5.94
CA VAL A 525 53.53 35.29 -5.30
C VAL A 525 53.08 36.45 -6.23
N GLY A 526 51.78 36.77 -6.25
CA GLY A 526 51.27 37.88 -5.43
C GLY A 526 49.97 38.52 -5.98
N PRO A 527 49.29 39.38 -5.19
CA PRO A 527 47.83 39.36 -5.01
C PRO A 527 47.09 40.55 -5.63
N THR A 528 45.76 40.43 -5.83
CA THR A 528 44.81 41.57 -5.71
C THR A 528 43.35 41.09 -5.74
N THR A 529 42.60 41.46 -4.71
CA THR A 529 41.12 41.57 -4.67
C THR A 529 40.79 43.05 -4.41
N PRO A 530 39.53 43.53 -4.48
CA PRO A 530 38.36 43.06 -5.24
C PRO A 530 37.69 44.22 -6.04
N SER A 531 36.76 43.92 -6.95
CA SER A 531 35.73 44.89 -7.38
C SER A 531 34.43 44.19 -7.74
N THR A 532 33.36 44.61 -7.06
CA THR A 532 31.94 44.23 -7.12
C THR A 532 31.29 44.80 -8.39
N SER A 533 30.57 44.06 -9.23
CA SER A 533 29.11 43.75 -9.21
C SER A 533 28.63 43.66 -10.69
N PRO A 534 27.39 43.26 -11.06
CA PRO A 534 26.44 42.28 -10.51
C PRO A 534 25.98 41.23 -11.57
N GLY A 535 25.36 40.14 -11.10
CA GLY A 535 24.34 39.40 -11.87
C GLY A 535 24.85 38.41 -12.93
N GLY A 536 24.92 37.14 -12.57
CA GLY A 536 24.92 36.02 -13.50
C GLY A 536 23.97 34.97 -12.96
N GLU A 537 22.82 34.84 -13.61
CA GLU A 537 21.81 33.82 -13.33
C GLU A 537 22.45 32.43 -13.26
N THR A 538 22.07 31.68 -12.23
CA THR A 538 22.37 30.26 -12.12
C THR A 538 21.79 29.56 -13.35
N SER A 539 22.67 29.06 -14.22
CA SER A 539 22.28 28.18 -15.32
C SER A 539 21.46 27.02 -14.75
N PRO A 540 20.29 26.68 -15.32
CA PRO A 540 19.48 25.57 -14.83
C PRO A 540 20.27 24.26 -14.91
N ASP A 541 20.12 23.41 -13.89
CA ASP A 541 20.76 22.09 -13.81
C ASP A 541 20.05 21.14 -14.79
N CYS A 542 20.44 21.21 -16.06
CA CYS A 542 19.94 20.34 -17.13
C CYS A 542 20.68 18.99 -17.08
N GLY A 543 20.46 18.21 -16.03
CA GLY A 543 21.01 16.85 -15.86
C GLY A 543 20.55 15.92 -16.98
N GLY A 544 21.51 15.24 -17.63
CA GLY A 544 21.31 14.52 -18.88
C GLY A 544 20.38 13.30 -18.80
N THR A 545 19.29 13.36 -19.58
CA THR A 545 18.62 12.19 -20.14
C THR A 545 18.73 12.31 -21.65
N ASN A 546 19.46 11.37 -22.26
CA ASN A 546 19.59 11.19 -23.70
C ASN A 546 19.48 9.71 -23.99
#